data_AF-A0A7W5C1G5-F1
#
_entry.id   AF-A0A7W5C1G5-F1
#
_cell.length_a   1.000
_cell.length_b   1.000
_cell.length_c   1.000
_cell.angle_alpha   90.00
_cell.angle_beta   90.00
_cell.angle_gamma   90.00
#
_symmetry.space_group_name_H-M   'P 1'
#
loop_
_entity.id
_entity.type
_entity.pdbx_description
1 polymer ?
#
loop_
_entity_poly.entity_id
_entity_poly.type
_entity_poly.pdbx_seq_one_letter_code
_entity_poly.pdbx_strand_id
1 'polypeptide(L)'
;MIEVLVGSLLLAGTGFMLVAALGVWRMPDLLTRLHATTKAATLGVALIMLGVALHFGEAGVVARALGVVLFVMLTAPVAAHAIGRAGYFVGARPWSGTVKDELRPHYDPLNHRLHSGVEEESGGPSDPPRNSSDVP
;
A
#
# COMPACT_ATOMS: atom_id res chain seq x y z
N MET A 1 0.32 20.39 31.31
CA MET A 1 1.02 20.64 30.02
C MET A 1 1.12 19.37 29.18
N ILE A 2 1.56 18.23 29.74
CA ILE A 2 1.58 16.93 29.04
C ILE A 2 0.20 16.52 28.49
N GLU A 3 -0.89 16.75 29.22
CA GLU A 3 -2.25 16.43 28.75
C GLU A 3 -2.61 17.10 27.41
N VAL A 4 -2.20 18.36 27.22
CA VAL A 4 -2.44 19.10 25.96
C VAL A 4 -1.64 18.48 24.82
N LEU A 5 -0.39 18.09 25.10
CA LEU A 5 0.46 17.42 24.12
C LEU A 5 -0.12 16.06 23.73
N VAL A 6 -0.48 15.22 24.70
CA VAL A 6 -1.12 13.91 24.49
C VAL A 6 -2.42 14.07 23.70
N GLY A 7 -3.30 14.99 24.12
CA GLY A 7 -4.54 15.28 23.43
C GLY A 7 -4.32 15.72 21.98
N SER A 8 -3.33 16.57 21.72
CA SER A 8 -2.99 17.00 20.36
C SER A 8 -2.49 15.85 19.48
N LEU A 9 -1.72 14.91 20.05
CA LEU A 9 -1.19 13.75 19.34
C LEU A 9 -2.29 12.75 18.99
N LEU A 10 -3.21 12.51 19.93
CA LEU A 10 -4.37 11.65 19.71
C LEU A 10 -5.29 12.25 18.64
N LEU A 11 -5.62 13.55 18.74
CA LEU A 11 -6.45 14.23 17.75
C LEU A 11 -5.82 14.22 16.36
N ALA A 12 -4.52 14.52 16.26
CA ALA A 12 -3.80 14.46 14.98
C ALA A 12 -3.80 13.03 14.43
N GLY A 13 -3.46 12.03 15.25
CA GLY A 13 -3.43 10.63 14.85
C GLY A 13 -4.79 10.08 14.40
N THR A 14 -5.87 10.40 15.11
CA THR A 14 -7.24 10.09 14.70
C THR A 14 -7.64 10.85 13.43
N GLY A 15 -7.20 12.10 13.26
CA GLY A 15 -7.36 12.85 12.01
C GLY A 15 -6.71 12.15 10.82
N PHE A 16 -5.49 11.63 10.98
CA PHE A 16 -4.84 10.82 9.95
C PHE A 16 -5.56 9.49 9.67
N MET A 17 -6.14 8.85 10.69
CA MET A 17 -7.00 7.67 10.49
C MET A 17 -8.26 8.01 9.68
N LEU A 18 -8.88 9.15 9.94
CA LEU A 18 -9.99 9.66 9.14
C LEU A 18 -9.55 9.88 7.69
N VAL A 19 -8.40 10.51 7.47
CA VAL A 19 -7.84 10.72 6.12
C VAL A 19 -7.56 9.38 5.43
N ALA A 20 -7.09 8.35 6.14
CA ALA A 20 -6.91 7.02 5.60
C ALA A 20 -8.26 6.42 5.13
N ALA A 21 -9.31 6.50 5.95
CA ALA A 21 -10.64 6.04 5.59
C ALA A 21 -11.24 6.81 4.39
N LEU A 22 -11.06 8.13 4.37
CA LEU A 22 -11.45 8.98 3.23
C LEU A 22 -10.65 8.63 1.98
N GLY A 23 -9.39 8.25 2.12
CA GLY A 23 -8.55 7.75 1.03
C GLY A 23 -9.13 6.49 0.39
N VAL A 24 -9.64 5.54 1.17
CA VAL A 24 -10.34 4.35 0.64
C VAL A 24 -11.58 4.75 -0.14
N TRP A 25 -12.38 5.67 0.43
CA TRP A 25 -13.69 6.02 -0.11
C TRP A 25 -13.61 6.90 -1.36
N ARG A 26 -12.68 7.86 -1.39
CA ARG A 26 -12.64 8.92 -2.41
C ARG A 26 -11.74 8.58 -3.62
N MET A 27 -10.69 7.79 -3.42
CA MET A 27 -9.67 7.59 -4.45
C MET A 27 -10.18 6.69 -5.60
N PRO A 28 -9.82 7.01 -6.86
CA PRO A 28 -10.46 6.43 -8.03
C PRO A 28 -9.98 5.01 -8.38
N ASP A 29 -8.76 4.62 -8.00
CA ASP A 29 -8.19 3.31 -8.32
C ASP A 29 -7.56 2.62 -7.10
N LEU A 30 -7.23 1.34 -7.26
CA LEU A 30 -6.65 0.53 -6.18
C LEU A 30 -5.30 1.08 -5.70
N LEU A 31 -4.42 1.50 -6.62
CA LEU A 31 -3.07 1.94 -6.29
C LEU A 31 -3.09 3.27 -5.54
N THR A 32 -3.92 4.22 -5.95
CA THR A 32 -4.10 5.50 -5.24
C THR A 32 -4.78 5.30 -3.89
N ARG A 33 -5.75 4.39 -3.76
CA ARG A 33 -6.32 3.98 -2.46
C ARG A 33 -5.23 3.44 -1.54
N LEU A 34 -4.47 2.43 -1.97
CA LEU A 34 -3.39 1.83 -1.20
C LEU A 34 -2.35 2.86 -0.77
N HIS A 35 -1.94 3.75 -1.67
CA HIS A 35 -0.99 4.81 -1.37
C HIS A 35 -1.51 5.79 -0.32
N ALA A 36 -2.75 6.25 -0.46
CA ALA A 36 -3.37 7.15 0.51
C ALA A 36 -3.53 6.48 1.88
N THR A 37 -4.03 5.24 1.92
CA THR A 37 -4.28 4.51 3.17
C THR A 37 -3.01 4.16 3.90
N THR A 38 -2.00 3.64 3.22
CA THR A 38 -0.78 3.14 3.86
C THR A 38 0.00 4.27 4.52
N LYS A 39 0.11 5.44 3.87
CA LYS A 39 0.79 6.61 4.44
C LYS A 39 0.01 7.22 5.60
N ALA A 40 -1.28 7.44 5.42
CA ALA A 40 -2.11 8.07 6.45
C ALA A 40 -2.29 7.16 7.68
N ALA A 41 -2.52 5.86 7.48
CA ALA A 41 -2.73 4.92 8.59
C ALA A 41 -1.45 4.69 9.40
N THR A 42 -0.28 4.55 8.76
CA THR A 42 0.99 4.36 9.49
C THR A 42 1.33 5.57 10.35
N LEU A 43 1.19 6.79 9.82
CA LEU A 43 1.33 8.03 10.60
C LEU A 43 0.28 8.14 11.72
N GLY A 44 -0.98 7.79 11.43
CA GLY A 44 -2.05 7.80 12.41
C GLY A 44 -1.77 6.88 13.60
N VAL A 45 -1.39 5.62 13.34
CA VAL A 45 -1.01 4.66 14.39
C VAL A 45 0.18 5.18 15.18
N ALA A 46 1.22 5.68 14.50
CA ALA A 46 2.43 6.17 15.16
C ALA A 46 2.14 7.31 16.14
N LEU A 47 1.31 8.29 15.74
CA LEU A 47 0.93 9.41 16.60
C LEU A 47 0.05 8.97 17.78
N ILE A 48 -0.91 8.07 17.54
CA ILE A 48 -1.76 7.54 18.62
C ILE A 48 -0.91 6.77 19.63
N MET A 49 -0.05 5.85 19.16
CA MET A 49 0.82 5.04 20.02
C MET A 49 1.84 5.89 20.78
N LEU A 50 2.37 6.95 20.17
CA LEU A 50 3.23 7.90 20.86
C LEU A 50 2.47 8.65 21.97
N GLY A 51 1.20 9.01 21.73
CA GLY A 51 0.35 9.64 22.74
C GLY A 51 0.09 8.70 23.93
N VAL A 52 -0.18 7.42 23.65
CA VAL A 52 -0.33 6.37 24.66
C VAL A 52 0.95 6.18 25.46
N ALA A 53 2.10 6.10 24.79
CA ALA A 53 3.40 5.96 25.45
C ALA A 53 3.70 7.14 26.40
N LEU A 54 3.40 8.38 25.97
CA LEU A 54 3.60 9.59 26.77
C LEU A 54 2.61 9.72 27.94
N HIS A 55 1.36 9.26 27.77
CA HIS A 55 0.34 9.34 28.82
C HIS A 55 0.64 8.39 29.98
N PHE A 56 0.96 7.13 29.69
CA PHE A 56 1.22 6.13 30.73
C PHE A 56 2.64 6.20 31.29
N GLY A 57 3.64 6.51 30.45
CA GLY A 57 5.05 6.64 30.86
C GLY A 57 5.70 5.36 31.42
N GLU A 58 4.96 4.26 31.52
CA GLU A 58 5.45 2.98 32.04
C GLU A 58 6.24 2.23 30.97
N ALA A 59 7.42 1.69 31.34
CA ALA A 59 8.32 1.02 30.41
C ALA A 59 7.65 -0.11 29.61
N GLY A 60 6.76 -0.89 30.25
CA GLY A 60 6.00 -1.95 29.58
C GLY A 60 5.04 -1.44 28.52
N VAL A 61 4.37 -0.30 28.77
CA VAL A 61 3.45 0.33 27.81
C VAL A 61 4.22 0.95 26.65
N VAL A 62 5.30 1.67 26.93
CA VAL A 62 6.16 2.28 25.91
C VAL A 62 6.74 1.21 24.98
N ALA A 63 7.25 0.11 25.53
CA ALA A 63 7.81 -1.00 24.74
C ALA A 63 6.76 -1.63 23.81
N ARG A 64 5.54 -1.86 24.31
CA ARG A 64 4.43 -2.40 23.50
C ARG A 64 3.99 -1.40 22.42
N ALA A 65 3.89 -0.11 22.75
CA ALA A 65 3.52 0.94 21.81
C ALA A 65 4.53 1.02 20.65
N LEU A 66 5.84 1.02 20.96
CA LEU A 66 6.90 0.97 19.94
C LEU A 66 6.82 -0.33 19.13
N GLY A 67 6.55 -1.47 19.77
CA GLY A 67 6.35 -2.74 19.10
C GLY A 67 5.19 -2.70 18.09
N VAL A 68 4.06 -2.09 18.44
CA VAL A 68 2.93 -1.89 17.52
C VAL A 68 3.31 -1.01 16.33
N VAL A 69 3.99 0.12 16.57
CA VAL A 69 4.42 1.02 15.48
C VAL A 69 5.37 0.31 14.54
N LEU A 70 6.39 -0.38 15.06
CA LEU A 70 7.34 -1.15 14.25
C LEU A 70 6.65 -2.27 13.48
N PHE A 71 5.77 -3.02 14.13
CA PHE A 71 5.03 -4.10 13.50
C PHE A 71 4.17 -3.59 12.33
N VAL A 72 3.40 -2.53 12.53
CA VAL A 72 2.58 -1.92 11.48
C VAL A 72 3.45 -1.33 10.37
N MET A 73 4.56 -0.68 10.70
CA MET A 73 5.47 -0.09 9.72
C MET A 73 6.16 -1.15 8.85
N LEU A 74 6.45 -2.33 9.39
CA LEU A 74 7.03 -3.44 8.64
C LEU A 74 5.98 -4.21 7.82
N THR A 75 4.80 -4.43 8.38
CA THR A 75 3.75 -5.24 7.74
C THR A 75 2.96 -4.46 6.70
N ALA A 76 2.76 -3.15 6.86
CA ALA A 76 1.98 -2.34 5.93
C ALA A 76 2.59 -2.30 4.50
N PRO A 77 3.91 -2.12 4.29
CA PRO A 77 4.51 -2.19 2.96
C PRO A 77 4.37 -3.56 2.30
N VAL A 78 4.53 -4.64 3.08
CA VAL A 78 4.40 -6.02 2.58
C VAL A 78 2.96 -6.28 2.15
N ALA A 79 1.98 -5.89 2.96
CA ALA A 79 0.57 -5.98 2.61
C ALA A 79 0.23 -5.15 1.37
N ALA A 80 0.71 -3.90 1.30
CA ALA A 80 0.48 -3.02 0.16
C ALA A 80 1.08 -3.58 -1.13
N HIS A 81 2.29 -4.14 -1.07
CA HIS A 81 2.93 -4.77 -2.21
C HIS A 81 2.16 -6.01 -2.68
N ALA A 82 1.77 -6.89 -1.76
CA ALA A 82 1.00 -8.09 -2.07
C ALA A 82 -0.36 -7.75 -2.70
N ILE A 83 -1.09 -6.79 -2.14
CA ILE A 83 -2.39 -6.34 -2.68
C ILE A 83 -2.20 -5.62 -4.03
N GLY A 84 -1.19 -4.77 -4.16
CA GLY A 84 -0.90 -4.06 -5.41
C GLY A 84 -0.58 -5.03 -6.55
N ARG A 85 0.28 -6.03 -6.28
CA ARG A 85 0.62 -7.09 -7.23
C ARG A 85 -0.60 -7.92 -7.60
N ALA A 86 -1.35 -8.42 -6.61
CA ALA A 86 -2.54 -9.22 -6.86
C ALA A 86 -3.61 -8.43 -7.63
N GLY A 87 -3.83 -7.17 -7.28
CA GLY A 87 -4.78 -6.30 -7.95
C GLY A 87 -4.42 -6.05 -9.41
N TYR A 88 -3.13 -5.81 -9.70
CA TYR A 88 -2.67 -5.68 -11.07
C TYR A 88 -2.89 -6.98 -11.87
N PHE A 89 -2.57 -8.14 -11.29
CA PHE A 89 -2.71 -9.45 -11.94
C PHE A 89 -4.16 -9.89 -12.13
N VAL A 90 -5.11 -9.41 -11.32
CA VAL A 90 -6.55 -9.69 -11.49
C VAL A 90 -7.20 -8.66 -12.45
N GLY A 91 -6.42 -7.75 -13.04
CA GLY A 91 -6.91 -6.76 -14.00
C GLY A 91 -7.65 -5.59 -13.36
N ALA A 92 -7.32 -5.23 -12.12
CA ALA A 92 -7.86 -4.02 -11.49
C ALA A 92 -7.50 -2.80 -12.36
N ARG A 93 -8.52 -2.14 -12.90
CA ARG A 93 -8.32 -1.01 -13.82
C ARG A 93 -7.59 0.13 -13.11
N PRO A 94 -6.43 0.59 -13.62
CA PRO A 94 -5.81 1.82 -13.17
C PRO A 94 -6.74 3.02 -13.42
N TRP A 95 -6.49 4.13 -12.73
CA TRP A 95 -7.23 5.36 -12.96
C TRP A 95 -7.13 5.82 -14.42
N SER A 96 -8.21 6.37 -14.97
CA SER A 96 -8.26 6.88 -16.34
C SER A 96 -7.27 8.02 -16.62
N GLY A 97 -6.79 8.69 -15.58
CA GLY A 97 -5.73 9.71 -15.67
C GLY A 97 -4.31 9.15 -15.69
N THR A 98 -4.11 7.83 -15.64
CA THR A 98 -2.78 7.22 -15.66
C THR A 98 -2.14 7.36 -17.04
N VAL A 99 -1.17 8.27 -17.15
CA VAL A 99 -0.46 8.58 -18.40
C VAL A 99 0.49 7.47 -18.83
N LYS A 100 1.15 6.82 -17.86
CA LYS A 100 2.26 5.90 -18.12
C LYS A 100 2.10 4.63 -17.29
N ASP A 101 2.22 3.49 -17.96
CA ASP A 101 2.23 2.17 -17.34
C ASP A 101 3.18 1.29 -18.13
N GLU A 102 4.41 1.21 -17.61
CA GLU A 102 5.48 0.40 -18.19
C GLU A 102 5.26 -1.09 -17.98
N LEU A 103 4.35 -1.47 -17.09
CA LEU A 103 4.10 -2.86 -16.74
C LEU A 103 3.14 -3.52 -17.74
N ARG A 104 2.25 -2.73 -18.35
CA ARG A 104 1.26 -3.17 -19.34
C ARG A 104 1.85 -3.95 -20.53
N PRO A 105 2.89 -3.45 -21.24
CA PRO A 105 3.46 -4.15 -22.38
C PRO A 105 4.10 -5.49 -22.03
N HIS A 106 4.54 -5.64 -20.79
CA HIS A 106 5.28 -6.81 -20.30
C HIS A 106 4.39 -7.82 -19.58
N TYR A 107 3.10 -7.54 -19.42
CA TYR A 107 2.16 -8.41 -18.71
C TYR A 107 1.30 -9.20 -19.68
N ASP A 108 1.35 -10.54 -19.57
CA ASP A 108 0.46 -11.44 -20.29
C ASP A 108 -0.80 -11.74 -19.44
N PRO A 109 -2.00 -11.29 -19.85
CA PRO A 109 -3.23 -11.54 -19.11
C PRO A 109 -3.71 -13.00 -19.19
N LEU A 110 -3.26 -13.79 -20.17
CA LEU A 110 -3.65 -15.20 -20.31
C LEU A 110 -2.87 -16.07 -19.33
N ASN A 111 -1.55 -15.90 -19.32
CA ASN A 111 -0.64 -16.70 -18.52
C ASN A 111 -0.29 -16.06 -17.17
N HIS A 112 -0.76 -14.82 -16.92
CA HIS A 112 -0.43 -14.02 -15.74
C HIS A 112 1.08 -13.91 -15.50
N ARG A 113 1.88 -13.87 -16.58
CA ARG A 113 3.34 -13.76 -16.52
C ARG A 113 3.79 -12.33 -16.81
N LEU A 114 4.87 -11.93 -16.16
CA LEU A 114 5.53 -10.65 -16.39
C LEU A 114 6.88 -10.91 -17.05
N HIS A 115 7.04 -10.47 -18.29
CA HIS A 115 8.27 -10.62 -19.07
C HIS A 115 9.28 -9.55 -18.70
N SER A 116 10.51 -9.95 -18.42
CA SER A 116 11.59 -9.01 -18.08
C SER A 116 12.30 -8.41 -19.31
N GLY A 117 11.96 -8.86 -20.53
CA GLY A 117 12.66 -8.53 -21.78
C GLY A 117 13.97 -9.31 -21.98
N VAL A 118 14.54 -9.88 -20.91
CA VAL A 118 15.78 -10.68 -20.96
C VAL A 118 15.54 -12.09 -21.50
N GLU A 119 14.31 -12.59 -21.41
CA GLU A 119 13.91 -13.93 -21.89
C GLU A 119 14.02 -14.04 -23.43
N GLU A 120 13.80 -12.95 -24.16
CA GLU A 120 13.92 -12.89 -25.62
C GLU A 120 15.39 -12.89 -26.08
N GLU A 121 16.29 -12.20 -25.36
CA GLU A 121 17.73 -12.18 -25.67
C GLU A 121 18.45 -13.49 -25.32
N SER A 122 17.94 -14.23 -24.34
CA SER A 122 18.57 -15.47 -23.82
C SER A 122 18.08 -16.76 -24.48
N GLY A 123 17.19 -16.68 -25.48
CA GLY A 123 16.64 -17.86 -26.15
C GLY A 123 15.74 -18.71 -25.25
N GLY A 124 15.03 -18.07 -24.31
CA GLY A 124 14.01 -18.74 -23.48
C GLY A 124 12.85 -19.30 -24.33
N PRO A 125 12.00 -20.17 -23.75
CA PRO A 125 10.86 -20.72 -24.48
C PRO A 125 10.00 -19.58 -25.05
N SER A 126 9.89 -19.52 -26.37
CA SER A 126 9.07 -18.53 -27.06
C SER A 126 7.59 -18.89 -26.90
N ASP A 127 6.80 -17.94 -26.41
CA ASP A 127 5.36 -18.12 -26.39
C ASP A 127 4.82 -18.25 -27.83
N PRO A 128 3.81 -19.10 -28.06
CA PRO A 128 3.23 -19.28 -29.38
C PRO A 128 2.64 -17.96 -29.91
N PRO A 129 2.62 -17.76 -31.24
CA PRO A 129 2.18 -16.52 -31.87
C PRO A 129 0.72 -16.20 -31.47
N ARG A 130 0.53 -14.99 -30.92
CA ARG A 130 -0.75 -14.51 -30.38
C ARG A 130 -1.74 -14.19 -31.50
N ASN A 131 -2.99 -14.62 -31.37
CA ASN A 131 -4.08 -14.21 -32.27
C ASN A 131 -4.78 -12.96 -31.71
N SER A 132 -5.13 -12.02 -32.59
CA SER A 132 -5.84 -10.77 -32.24
C SER A 132 -7.19 -10.95 -31.54
N SER A 133 -7.73 -12.17 -31.53
CA SER A 133 -8.99 -12.53 -30.86
C SER A 133 -8.81 -13.02 -29.41
N ASP A 134 -7.57 -13.24 -28.96
CA ASP A 134 -7.27 -13.74 -27.61
C ASP A 134 -7.12 -12.61 -26.57
N VAL A 135 -7.11 -11.34 -27.01
CA VAL A 135 -7.00 -10.16 -26.14
C VAL A 135 -8.42 -9.64 -25.84
N PRO A 136 -8.87 -9.64 -24.56
CA PRO A 136 -10.20 -9.17 -24.18
C PRO A 136 -10.38 -7.65 -24.25
#